data_AF-A0A7J8U6J7-F1
#
_entry.id   AF-A0A7J8U6J7-F1
#
_cell.length_a   1.000
_cell.length_b   1.000
_cell.length_c   1.000
_cell.angle_alpha   90.00
_cell.angle_beta   90.00
_cell.angle_gamma   90.00
#
_symmetry.space_group_name_H-M   'P 1'
#
loop_
_entity.id
_entity.type
_entity.pdbx_description
1 polymer ?
#
loop_
_entity_poly.entity_id
_entity_poly.type
_entity_poly.pdbx_seq_one_letter_code
_entity_poly.pdbx_strand_id
1 'polypeptide(L)'
;MHGISRGQVVGLGLPRITKGAVRIEHYASKRSKFIMAHDSRIACFALSQDGQLLATTSTKGTLVRVYNSVDGSLLQEVMRGVDKTKIYSLAFFLNAQWLAVSNDKGTIHVFGLKFNSGSPGSISSQSASEPPHSSPSFIRGKVSPPVIRCCKRP
;
A
#
# COMPACT_ATOMS: atom_id res chain seq x y z
N MET A 1 -15.59 -24.16 14.69
CA MET A 1 -15.52 -24.10 13.22
C MET A 1 -15.47 -22.64 12.78
N HIS A 2 -14.30 -22.06 12.53
CA HIS A 2 -14.12 -20.83 11.74
C HIS A 2 -12.68 -20.87 11.23
N GLY A 3 -12.53 -21.30 9.97
CA GLY A 3 -11.25 -21.48 9.30
C GLY A 3 -10.57 -20.13 9.05
N ILE A 4 -9.31 -20.02 9.44
CA ILE A 4 -8.47 -18.86 9.18
C ILE A 4 -8.07 -18.93 7.69
N SER A 5 -8.90 -18.38 6.82
CA SER A 5 -8.61 -18.23 5.38
C SER A 5 -8.03 -16.86 5.10
N ARG A 6 -6.72 -16.64 5.36
CA ARG A 6 -6.05 -15.40 4.94
C ARG A 6 -4.63 -15.71 4.46
N GLY A 7 -4.37 -15.36 3.20
CA GLY A 7 -3.08 -15.57 2.53
C GLY A 7 -1.94 -14.98 3.35
N GLN A 8 -1.03 -15.85 3.78
CA GLN A 8 0.20 -15.44 4.43
C GLN A 8 1.22 -15.09 3.35
N VAL A 9 1.68 -13.84 3.33
CA VAL A 9 2.88 -13.44 2.60
C VAL A 9 4.08 -13.82 3.46
N VAL A 10 4.67 -14.98 3.18
CA VAL A 10 5.86 -15.46 3.90
C VAL A 10 7.12 -14.99 3.14
N GLY A 11 7.79 -13.98 3.68
CA GLY A 11 9.10 -13.55 3.20
C GLY A 11 10.19 -14.53 3.61
N LEU A 12 10.42 -15.59 2.82
CA LEU A 12 11.56 -16.49 2.99
C LEU A 12 12.77 -15.96 2.22
N GLY A 13 13.80 -15.52 2.95
CA GLY A 13 15.07 -15.08 2.39
C GLY A 13 15.87 -16.27 1.85
N LEU A 14 15.92 -16.40 0.52
CA LEU A 14 16.86 -17.29 -0.17
C LEU A 14 18.14 -16.50 -0.51
N PRO A 15 19.33 -17.14 -0.54
CA PRO A 15 20.62 -16.47 -0.74
C PRO A 15 20.82 -15.82 -2.13
N ARG A 16 19.81 -15.83 -3.01
CA ARG A 16 19.84 -15.23 -4.36
C ARG A 16 18.67 -14.29 -4.66
N ILE A 17 18.08 -13.68 -3.63
CA ILE A 17 16.99 -12.70 -3.83
C ILE A 17 17.58 -11.29 -3.92
N THR A 18 17.41 -10.68 -5.09
CA THR A 18 17.73 -9.30 -5.43
C THR A 18 17.08 -8.32 -4.43
N LYS A 19 17.84 -7.28 -4.03
CA LYS A 19 17.37 -6.24 -3.10
C LYS A 19 16.05 -5.66 -3.63
N GLY A 20 14.99 -5.70 -2.82
CA GLY A 20 13.71 -5.08 -3.16
C GLY A 20 12.70 -5.97 -3.89
N ALA A 21 12.92 -7.29 -3.93
CA ALA A 21 11.90 -8.23 -4.40
C ALA A 21 10.86 -8.56 -3.31
N VAL A 22 9.62 -8.81 -3.71
CA VAL A 22 8.52 -9.31 -2.88
C VAL A 22 8.04 -10.64 -3.45
N ARG A 23 7.95 -11.67 -2.62
CA ARG A 23 7.33 -12.95 -2.98
C ARG A 23 5.88 -12.95 -2.49
N ILE A 24 4.94 -13.18 -3.40
CA ILE A 24 3.52 -13.37 -3.09
C ILE A 24 3.21 -14.86 -3.20
N GLU A 25 2.51 -15.40 -2.21
CA GLU A 25 2.10 -16.80 -2.18
C GLU A 25 0.59 -16.92 -2.05
N HIS A 26 -0.02 -17.53 -3.06
CA HIS A 26 -1.45 -17.83 -3.09
C HIS A 26 -1.67 -19.17 -2.41
N TYR A 27 -2.09 -19.14 -1.15
CA TYR A 27 -2.23 -20.34 -0.31
C TYR A 27 -3.21 -21.36 -0.90
N ALA A 28 -4.35 -20.90 -1.42
CA ALA A 28 -5.38 -21.77 -1.99
C ALA A 28 -4.87 -22.53 -3.22
N SER A 29 -4.09 -21.87 -4.08
CA SER A 29 -3.60 -22.44 -5.33
C SER A 29 -2.18 -23.02 -5.23
N LYS A 30 -1.51 -22.88 -4.07
CA LYS A 30 -0.08 -23.19 -3.87
C LYS A 30 0.82 -22.60 -4.96
N ARG A 31 0.47 -21.43 -5.49
CA ARG A 31 1.27 -20.71 -6.51
C ARG A 31 2.05 -19.60 -5.85
N SER A 32 3.30 -19.41 -6.28
CA SER A 32 4.12 -18.28 -5.85
C SER A 32 4.51 -17.40 -7.03
N LYS A 33 4.59 -16.10 -6.79
CA LYS A 33 5.09 -15.10 -7.74
C LYS A 33 6.13 -14.22 -7.08
N PHE A 34 7.07 -13.75 -7.88
CA PHE A 34 8.09 -12.79 -7.47
C PHE A 34 7.88 -11.48 -8.20
N ILE A 35 7.86 -10.38 -7.45
CA ILE A 35 7.74 -9.02 -7.96
C ILE A 35 9.02 -8.27 -7.61
N MET A 36 9.71 -7.78 -8.64
CA MET A 36 10.86 -6.90 -8.51
C MET A 36 10.37 -5.47 -8.25
N ALA A 37 10.00 -5.18 -7.00
CA ALA A 37 9.22 -3.98 -6.70
C ALA A 37 10.08 -2.70 -6.63
N HIS A 38 11.30 -2.81 -6.12
CA HIS A 38 12.22 -1.67 -5.95
C HIS A 38 13.67 -2.11 -6.16
N ASP A 39 14.56 -1.18 -6.52
CA ASP A 39 16.02 -1.46 -6.63
C ASP A 39 16.70 -1.57 -5.25
N SER A 40 16.00 -1.14 -4.21
CA SER A 40 16.50 -1.11 -2.83
C SER A 40 15.57 -1.92 -1.93
N ARG A 41 16.05 -2.25 -0.73
CA ARG A 41 15.32 -3.11 0.21
C ARG A 41 13.92 -2.57 0.46
N ILE A 42 12.95 -3.49 0.56
CA ILE A 42 11.58 -3.15 0.95
C ILE A 42 11.61 -2.66 2.40
N ALA A 43 11.05 -1.48 2.65
CA ALA A 43 10.88 -0.93 3.99
C ALA A 43 9.53 -1.34 4.58
N CYS A 44 8.47 -1.25 3.77
CA CYS A 44 7.15 -1.70 4.17
C CYS A 44 6.29 -2.09 2.96
N PHE A 45 5.32 -2.95 3.22
CA PHE A 45 4.30 -3.38 2.25
C PHE A 45 2.96 -3.56 2.96
N ALA A 46 1.87 -3.48 2.20
CA ALA A 46 0.52 -3.73 2.69
C ALA A 46 -0.31 -4.39 1.59
N LEU A 47 -1.27 -5.23 1.98
CA LEU A 47 -2.25 -5.84 1.08
C LEU A 47 -3.62 -5.18 1.30
N SER A 48 -4.44 -5.15 0.26
CA SER A 48 -5.85 -4.79 0.37
C SER A 48 -6.67 -5.87 1.08
N GLN A 49 -7.88 -5.52 1.52
CA GLN A 49 -8.76 -6.41 2.29
C GLN A 49 -9.17 -7.68 1.51
N ASP A 50 -9.31 -7.55 0.20
CA ASP A 50 -9.59 -8.61 -0.78
C ASP A 50 -8.32 -9.33 -1.26
N GLY A 51 -7.14 -8.85 -0.85
CA GLY A 51 -5.85 -9.40 -1.22
C GLY A 51 -5.45 -9.21 -2.68
N GLN A 52 -6.22 -8.47 -3.49
CA GLN A 52 -5.96 -8.26 -4.93
C GLN A 52 -4.87 -7.23 -5.20
N LEU A 53 -4.56 -6.37 -4.22
CA LEU A 53 -3.63 -5.26 -4.37
C LEU A 53 -2.51 -5.36 -3.34
N LEU A 54 -1.31 -5.02 -3.79
CA LEU A 54 -0.11 -4.95 -2.97
C LEU A 54 0.51 -3.56 -3.10
N ALA A 55 0.54 -2.80 -2.01
CA ALA A 55 1.35 -1.58 -1.92
C ALA A 55 2.73 -1.93 -1.37
N THR A 56 3.77 -1.35 -1.96
CA THR A 56 5.16 -1.55 -1.53
C THR A 56 5.92 -0.23 -1.50
N THR A 57 6.85 -0.13 -0.56
CA THR A 57 7.79 0.97 -0.43
C THR A 57 9.18 0.45 -0.14
N SER A 58 10.18 1.16 -0.64
CA SER A 58 11.58 0.87 -0.33
C SER A 58 12.09 1.71 0.84
N THR A 59 13.30 1.40 1.29
CA THR A 59 14.05 2.19 2.28
C THR A 59 14.35 3.61 1.83
N LYS A 60 14.22 3.92 0.53
CA LYS A 60 14.31 5.31 0.03
C LYS A 60 13.06 6.11 0.41
N GLY A 61 11.89 5.48 0.46
CA GLY A 61 10.61 6.10 0.86
C GLY A 61 10.12 7.24 -0.04
N THR A 62 10.70 7.43 -1.22
CA THR A 62 10.30 8.46 -2.20
C THR A 62 9.11 7.99 -3.04
N LEU A 63 9.12 6.71 -3.42
CA LEU A 63 8.13 6.07 -4.26
C LEU A 63 7.33 5.03 -3.48
N VAL A 64 6.03 5.04 -3.73
CA VAL A 64 5.10 4.00 -3.30
C VAL A 64 4.53 3.37 -4.57
N ARG A 65 4.64 2.05 -4.68
CA ARG A 65 4.17 1.30 -5.85
C ARG A 65 3.04 0.37 -5.48
N VAL A 66 1.99 0.38 -6.28
CA VAL A 66 0.81 -0.46 -6.13
C VAL A 66 0.78 -1.47 -7.26
N TYR A 67 0.70 -2.74 -6.89
CA TYR A 67 0.71 -3.89 -7.79
C TYR A 67 -0.60 -4.65 -7.70
N ASN A 68 -0.97 -5.32 -8.79
CA ASN A 68 -1.91 -6.43 -8.76
C ASN A 68 -1.21 -7.66 -8.16
N SER A 69 -1.78 -8.25 -7.12
CA SER A 69 -1.18 -9.39 -6.41
C SER A 69 -1.33 -10.74 -7.15
N VAL A 70 -2.29 -10.83 -8.08
CA VAL A 70 -2.58 -12.01 -8.90
C VAL A 70 -1.62 -12.03 -10.09
N ASP A 71 -1.58 -10.92 -10.81
CA ASP A 71 -0.81 -10.82 -12.06
C ASP A 71 0.64 -10.41 -11.80
N GLY A 72 0.89 -9.64 -10.75
CA GLY A 72 2.19 -9.03 -10.47
C GLY A 72 2.45 -7.76 -11.28
N SER A 73 1.47 -7.26 -12.02
CA SER A 73 1.58 -6.03 -12.80
C SER A 73 1.62 -4.80 -11.90
N LEU A 74 2.45 -3.82 -12.27
CA LEU A 74 2.45 -2.51 -11.64
C LEU A 74 1.21 -1.74 -12.11
N LEU A 75 0.32 -1.39 -11.19
CA LEU A 75 -0.91 -0.66 -11.48
C LEU A 75 -0.69 0.85 -11.38
N GLN A 76 0.05 1.27 -10.36
CA GLN A 76 0.27 2.69 -10.11
C GLN A 76 1.55 2.93 -9.33
N GLU A 77 2.25 4.01 -9.69
CA GLU A 77 3.35 4.56 -8.92
C GLU A 77 2.93 5.94 -8.42
N VAL A 78 3.13 6.20 -7.13
CA VAL A 78 2.86 7.51 -6.52
C VAL A 78 4.12 8.04 -5.84
N MET A 79 4.44 9.30 -6.15
CA MET A 79 5.57 10.01 -5.56
C MET A 79 5.11 10.75 -4.32
N ARG A 80 5.70 10.43 -3.17
CA ARG A 80 5.42 11.15 -1.92
C ARG A 80 6.20 12.46 -1.83
N GLY A 81 7.38 12.50 -2.44
CA GLY A 81 8.25 13.67 -2.49
C GLY A 81 9.64 13.30 -3.02
N VAL A 82 10.47 14.30 -3.22
CA VAL A 82 11.86 14.14 -3.70
C VAL A 82 12.77 13.63 -2.60
N ASP A 83 12.50 14.01 -1.34
CA ASP A 83 13.35 13.69 -0.21
C ASP A 83 13.17 12.26 0.29
N LYS A 84 14.30 11.64 0.66
CA LYS A 84 14.28 10.34 1.33
C LYS A 84 13.63 10.47 2.71
N THR A 85 12.81 9.48 3.05
CA THR A 85 12.13 9.43 4.35
C THR A 85 11.95 7.98 4.77
N LYS A 86 11.85 7.75 6.08
CA LYS A 86 11.51 6.45 6.62
C LYS A 86 10.00 6.29 6.64
N ILE A 87 9.50 5.32 5.86
CA ILE A 87 8.09 4.93 5.90
C ILE A 87 7.87 3.95 7.05
N TYR A 88 6.86 4.21 7.87
CA TYR A 88 6.51 3.36 9.00
C TYR A 88 5.41 2.35 8.66
N SER A 89 4.35 2.82 8.00
CA SER A 89 3.18 2.02 7.69
C SER A 89 2.48 2.49 6.42
N LEU A 90 1.86 1.52 5.73
CA LEU A 90 0.98 1.70 4.57
C LEU A 90 -0.38 1.10 4.91
N ALA A 91 -1.47 1.78 4.52
CA ALA A 91 -2.82 1.28 4.73
C ALA A 91 -3.73 1.59 3.56
N PHE A 92 -4.36 0.57 3.00
CA PHE A 92 -5.45 0.74 2.04
C PHE A 92 -6.75 1.07 2.77
N PHE A 93 -7.56 1.93 2.16
CA PHE A 93 -8.95 2.08 2.57
C PHE A 93 -9.80 0.89 2.10
N LEU A 94 -10.95 0.66 2.73
CA LEU A 94 -11.81 -0.51 2.48
C LEU A 94 -12.25 -0.65 1.01
N ASN A 95 -12.46 0.48 0.33
CA ASN A 95 -12.84 0.53 -1.09
C ASN A 95 -11.65 0.48 -2.06
N ALA A 96 -10.43 0.37 -1.55
CA ALA A 96 -9.18 0.40 -2.31
C ALA A 96 -9.01 1.61 -3.26
N GLN A 97 -9.72 2.72 -3.03
CA GLN A 97 -9.57 3.97 -3.78
C GLN A 97 -8.52 4.88 -3.16
N TRP A 98 -8.13 4.63 -1.91
CA TRP A 98 -7.19 5.47 -1.18
C TRP A 98 -6.09 4.65 -0.51
N LEU A 99 -4.88 5.20 -0.50
CA LEU A 99 -3.72 4.65 0.19
C LEU A 99 -3.14 5.70 1.13
N ALA A 100 -3.11 5.40 2.43
CA ALA A 100 -2.47 6.23 3.44
C ALA A 100 -1.03 5.76 3.70
N VAL A 101 -0.12 6.71 3.84
CA VAL A 101 1.32 6.49 4.01
C VAL A 101 1.83 7.36 5.14
N SER A 102 2.37 6.72 6.18
CA SER A 102 2.96 7.40 7.34
C SER A 102 4.48 7.45 7.26
N ASN A 103 5.06 8.61 7.58
CA ASN A 103 6.50 8.84 7.51
C ASN A 103 7.08 9.39 8.83
N ASP A 104 8.40 9.58 8.87
CA ASP A 104 9.16 10.18 9.98
C ASP A 104 9.18 11.70 9.98
N LYS A 105 8.63 12.35 8.96
CA LYS A 105 8.47 13.81 8.92
C LYS A 105 7.23 14.29 9.69
N GLY A 106 6.49 13.37 10.30
CA GLY A 106 5.26 13.69 11.05
C GLY A 106 4.07 13.98 10.15
N THR A 107 4.15 13.68 8.85
CA THR A 107 3.04 13.88 7.91
C THR A 107 2.50 12.53 7.41
N ILE A 108 1.20 12.49 7.17
CA ILE A 108 0.55 11.35 6.53
C ILE A 108 0.11 11.79 5.15
N HIS A 109 0.60 11.09 4.12
CA HIS A 109 0.18 11.33 2.75
C HIS A 109 -0.94 10.36 2.38
N VAL A 110 -1.99 10.88 1.75
CA VAL A 110 -3.12 10.08 1.28
C VAL A 110 -3.19 10.21 -0.23
N PHE A 111 -3.11 9.07 -0.94
CA PHE A 111 -3.09 9.01 -2.39
C PHE A 111 -4.36 8.38 -2.93
N GLY A 112 -4.97 9.04 -3.93
CA GLY A 112 -6.06 8.46 -4.71
C GLY A 112 -5.55 7.45 -5.73
N LEU A 113 -6.17 6.28 -5.76
CA LEU A 113 -5.83 5.16 -6.62
C LEU A 113 -6.76 5.13 -7.83
N LYS A 114 -6.19 5.20 -9.04
CA LYS A 114 -6.95 5.41 -10.30
C LYS A 114 -7.17 4.14 -11.12
N PHE A 115 -6.73 2.98 -10.64
CA PHE A 115 -6.86 1.71 -11.38
C PHE A 115 -8.18 0.98 -11.13
N ASN A 116 -9.00 1.42 -10.17
CA ASN A 116 -10.32 0.84 -9.87
C ASN A 116 -11.48 1.62 -10.52
N SER A 117 -11.18 2.59 -11.40
CA SER A 117 -12.21 3.39 -12.07
C SER A 117 -12.78 2.65 -13.27
N GLY A 118 -13.59 1.62 -13.01
CA GLY A 118 -14.61 1.11 -13.93
C GLY A 118 -15.83 2.04 -14.03
N SER A 119 -15.61 3.35 -13.92
CA SER A 119 -16.64 4.38 -14.11
C SER A 119 -15.96 5.66 -14.61
N PRO A 120 -16.18 6.09 -15.86
CA PRO A 120 -15.72 7.39 -16.31
C PRO A 120 -16.63 8.45 -15.68
N GLY A 121 -16.16 9.12 -14.63
CA GLY A 121 -16.95 10.11 -13.91
C GLY A 121 -16.08 11.13 -13.19
N SER A 122 -16.15 12.36 -13.69
CA SER A 122 -15.61 13.61 -13.15
C SER A 122 -14.08 13.74 -13.01
N ILE A 123 -13.48 14.23 -14.08
CA ILE A 123 -12.45 15.27 -13.98
C ILE A 123 -13.12 16.52 -13.39
N SER A 124 -12.56 17.06 -12.31
CA SER A 124 -12.51 18.51 -12.13
C SER A 124 -11.35 18.88 -11.19
N SER A 125 -10.27 19.30 -11.82
CA SER A 125 -9.36 20.31 -11.30
C SER A 125 -10.17 21.54 -10.86
N GLN A 126 -9.96 22.02 -9.65
CA GLN A 126 -10.12 23.44 -9.34
C GLN A 126 -9.27 23.85 -8.13
N SER A 127 -8.46 24.86 -8.40
CA SER A 127 -7.54 25.59 -7.54
C SER A 127 -8.27 26.56 -6.60
N ALA A 128 -7.77 26.62 -5.37
CA ALA A 128 -7.70 27.76 -4.44
C ALA A 128 -8.89 28.75 -4.33
N SER A 129 -9.60 28.66 -3.21
CA SER A 129 -9.99 29.81 -2.37
C SER A 129 -10.41 29.33 -0.96
N GLU A 130 -9.85 29.95 0.08
CA GLU A 130 -10.24 29.83 1.52
C GLU A 130 -11.05 31.07 1.94
N PRO A 131 -11.68 31.15 3.13
CA PRO A 131 -12.57 30.19 3.83
C PRO A 131 -13.91 30.88 4.25
N PRO A 132 -14.85 30.22 4.97
CA PRO A 132 -14.88 30.45 6.42
C PRO A 132 -15.30 29.23 7.29
N HIS A 133 -14.71 29.20 8.48
CA HIS A 133 -15.20 28.67 9.77
C HIS A 133 -16.29 27.57 9.77
N SER A 134 -15.91 26.33 10.09
CA SER A 134 -16.61 25.49 11.08
C SER A 134 -15.79 24.24 11.43
N SER A 135 -15.83 23.91 12.71
CA SER A 135 -15.12 22.87 13.47
C SER A 135 -14.78 21.57 12.72
N PRO A 136 -13.58 20.96 12.93
CA PRO A 136 -13.31 19.64 12.39
C PRO A 136 -14.08 18.60 13.21
N SER A 137 -15.11 18.02 12.61
CA SER A 137 -15.77 16.83 13.13
C SER A 137 -14.80 15.66 13.08
N PHE A 138 -14.39 15.22 14.27
CA PHE A 138 -13.58 14.03 14.49
C PHE A 138 -14.34 12.80 13.93
N ILE A 139 -13.96 12.34 12.75
CA ILE A 139 -14.50 11.11 12.16
C ILE A 139 -14.01 9.95 13.01
N ARG A 140 -14.80 9.57 14.02
CA ARG A 140 -14.59 8.34 14.80
C ARG A 140 -15.06 7.15 13.97
N GLY A 141 -14.39 6.91 12.85
CA GLY A 141 -14.50 5.66 12.11
C GLY A 141 -13.72 4.59 12.86
N LYS A 142 -14.42 3.59 13.41
CA LYS A 142 -13.78 2.33 13.81
C LYS A 142 -13.26 1.65 12.53
N VAL A 143 -12.08 2.05 12.08
CA VAL A 143 -11.34 1.34 11.03
C VAL A 143 -10.79 0.09 11.68
N SER A 144 -11.52 -1.02 11.59
CA SER A 144 -10.93 -2.34 11.81
C SER A 144 -9.95 -2.58 10.66
N PRO A 145 -8.62 -2.49 10.86
CA PRO A 145 -7.72 -2.67 9.75
C PRO A 145 -7.73 -4.15 9.35
N PRO A 146 -7.67 -4.50 8.06
CA PRO A 146 -6.99 -5.74 7.66
C PRO A 146 -5.55 -5.63 8.16
N VAL A 147 -5.28 -6.15 9.35
CA VAL A 147 -3.94 -6.19 9.92
C VAL A 147 -3.15 -7.28 9.21
N ILE A 148 -2.55 -6.94 8.07
CA ILE A 148 -1.28 -7.56 7.69
C ILE A 148 -0.22 -6.52 8.04
N ARG A 149 0.18 -6.56 9.32
CA ARG A 149 1.22 -5.70 9.89
C ARG A 149 2.52 -5.94 9.15
N CYS A 150 3.21 -4.85 8.83
CA CYS A 150 4.60 -4.82 8.43
C CYS A 150 5.42 -5.66 9.43
N CYS A 151 5.93 -6.83 9.01
CA CYS A 151 6.80 -7.67 9.83
C CYS A 151 8.18 -7.01 9.95
N LYS A 152 8.29 -5.94 10.76
CA LYS A 152 9.56 -5.66 11.42
C LYS A 152 9.65 -6.64 12.58
N ARG A 153 10.38 -7.74 12.38
CA ARG A 153 10.96 -8.43 13.53
C ARG A 153 12.04 -7.52 14.13
N PRO A 154 12.15 -7.46 15.46
CA PRO A 154 13.20 -6.71 16.16
C PRO A 154 14.59 -7.20 15.77
#